data_AF-A0A8S3TR99-F1
#
_entry.id   AF-A0A8S3TR99-F1
#
_cell.length_a   1.000
_cell.length_b   1.000
_cell.length_c   1.000
_cell.angle_alpha   90.00
_cell.angle_beta   90.00
_cell.angle_gamma   90.00
#
_symmetry.space_group_name_H-M   'P 1'
#
loop_
_entity.id
_entity.type
_entity.pdbx_description
1 polymer ?
#
loop_
_entity_poly.entity_id
_entity_poly.type
_entity_poly.pdbx_seq_one_letter_code
_entity_poly.pdbx_strand_id
1 'polypeptide(L)'
;MQPSVTTFFDKDVPCAVCRVIHSTSVIMIPGKASCHKGWNMEYKGLLASGNRFDNGASTYICIDQIPDVLEGGVQDDNGYILFLSRIFVDLSRDLRCNLNEKEIHSTPITLKSAMENIKQTVVSKSTLIQKQKIKIANLQIKTAEIATLKTKLQQQTIKIANLQIQTAEIATLKTKLQQPTTELANLQITKSAEVANLQN
;
A
#
# COMPACT_ATOMS: atom_id res chain seq x y z
N MET A 1 7.36 -8.91 9.97
CA MET A 1 7.33 -10.11 9.08
C MET A 1 7.72 -11.29 9.94
N GLN A 2 6.76 -12.17 10.27
CA GLN A 2 7.09 -13.43 10.93
C GLN A 2 7.86 -14.29 9.92
N PRO A 3 9.00 -14.90 10.29
CA PRO A 3 9.71 -15.81 9.40
C PRO A 3 8.77 -16.99 9.07
N SER A 4 8.60 -17.25 7.78
CA SER A 4 7.87 -18.40 7.29
C SER A 4 8.59 -19.67 7.72
N VAL A 5 7.85 -20.68 8.18
CA VAL A 5 8.32 -22.00 8.65
C VAL A 5 9.35 -22.65 7.69
N THR A 6 9.37 -22.24 6.42
CA THR A 6 10.32 -22.62 5.38
C THR A 6 11.77 -22.13 5.56
N THR A 7 12.06 -21.18 6.45
CA THR A 7 13.44 -20.67 6.66
C THR A 7 14.26 -21.46 7.69
N PHE A 8 13.74 -22.62 8.11
CA PHE A 8 14.26 -23.44 9.20
C PHE A 8 14.85 -24.78 8.76
N PHE A 9 14.73 -25.12 7.47
CA PHE A 9 15.36 -26.32 6.93
C PHE A 9 16.89 -26.22 7.08
N ASP A 10 17.50 -27.32 7.50
CA ASP A 10 18.95 -27.51 7.68
C ASP A 10 19.60 -26.58 8.71
N LYS A 11 18.89 -26.36 9.82
CA LYS A 11 19.39 -25.53 10.92
C LYS A 11 19.27 -26.22 12.26
N ASP A 12 20.24 -25.99 13.12
CA ASP A 12 20.22 -26.50 14.48
C ASP A 12 19.19 -25.79 15.35
N VAL A 13 18.42 -26.59 16.08
CA VAL A 13 17.34 -26.15 16.96
C VAL A 13 17.81 -26.20 18.41
N PRO A 14 17.74 -25.10 19.18
CA PRO A 14 18.00 -25.17 20.61
C PRO A 14 16.92 -26.01 21.32
N CYS A 15 17.32 -26.80 22.31
CA CYS A 15 16.38 -27.53 23.17
C CYS A 15 16.25 -26.84 24.54
N ALA A 16 15.10 -27.04 25.19
CA ALA A 16 14.84 -26.59 26.56
C ALA A 16 14.27 -27.77 27.36
N VAL A 17 14.76 -27.94 28.59
CA VAL A 17 14.26 -28.97 29.52
C VAL A 17 13.57 -28.26 30.67
N CYS A 18 12.28 -28.50 30.85
CA CYS A 18 11.48 -27.93 31.92
C CYS A 18 11.12 -29.01 32.94
N ARG A 19 11.23 -28.69 34.23
CA ARG A 19 10.74 -29.56 35.31
C ARG A 19 9.30 -29.22 35.65
N VAL A 20 8.43 -30.21 35.60
CA VAL A 20 7.00 -30.09 35.91
C VAL A 20 6.74 -30.66 37.29
N ILE A 21 6.01 -29.92 38.14
CA ILE A 21 5.82 -30.29 39.56
C ILE A 21 4.47 -31.01 39.80
N HIS A 22 3.44 -30.77 38.97
CA HIS A 22 2.07 -31.26 39.21
C HIS A 22 1.45 -32.15 38.12
N SER A 23 2.09 -32.30 36.96
CA SER A 23 1.56 -33.09 35.85
C SER A 23 2.10 -34.53 35.91
N THR A 24 1.23 -35.52 36.00
CA THR A 24 1.62 -36.95 36.13
C THR A 24 1.70 -37.70 34.81
N SER A 25 1.19 -37.15 33.70
CA SER A 25 1.19 -37.81 32.38
C SER A 25 0.96 -36.81 31.25
N VAL A 26 1.83 -36.79 30.22
CA VAL A 26 1.71 -35.97 28.99
C VAL A 26 0.91 -36.69 27.92
N ILE A 27 -0.10 -36.03 27.33
CA ILE A 27 -0.85 -36.56 26.19
C ILE A 27 -0.85 -35.56 25.02
N MET A 28 -0.69 -36.07 23.80
CA MET A 28 -0.78 -35.27 22.59
C MET A 28 -2.14 -35.51 21.94
N ILE A 29 -2.90 -34.46 21.65
CA ILE A 29 -4.18 -34.57 20.94
C ILE A 29 -4.02 -33.92 19.57
N PRO A 30 -3.73 -34.71 18.53
CA PRO A 30 -3.51 -34.17 17.19
C PRO A 30 -4.78 -33.49 16.66
N GLY A 31 -4.61 -32.36 15.97
CA GLY A 31 -5.70 -31.66 15.25
C GLY A 31 -6.59 -30.73 16.08
N LYS A 32 -6.32 -30.54 17.38
CA LYS A 32 -7.16 -29.68 18.25
C LYS A 32 -6.40 -28.46 18.77
N ALA A 33 -6.83 -27.24 18.43
CA ALA A 33 -6.14 -26.01 18.84
C ALA A 33 -6.48 -25.50 20.26
N SER A 34 -7.26 -26.26 21.03
CA SER A 34 -7.77 -25.84 22.34
C SER A 34 -7.93 -27.02 23.30
N CYS A 35 -7.62 -26.77 24.57
CA CYS A 35 -7.71 -27.79 25.61
C CYS A 35 -9.16 -28.15 25.94
N HIS A 36 -9.36 -29.33 26.51
CA HIS A 36 -10.64 -29.75 27.07
C HIS A 36 -10.99 -28.90 28.32
N LYS A 37 -12.28 -28.84 28.68
CA LYS A 37 -12.71 -28.07 29.86
C LYS A 37 -12.02 -28.62 31.12
N GLY A 38 -11.34 -27.75 31.86
CA GLY A 38 -10.59 -28.11 33.07
C GLY A 38 -9.15 -28.56 32.83
N TRP A 39 -8.67 -28.50 31.59
CA TRP A 39 -7.28 -28.76 31.20
C TRP A 39 -6.56 -27.43 30.96
N ASN A 40 -5.25 -27.41 31.23
CA ASN A 40 -4.42 -26.23 31.00
C ASN A 40 -3.46 -26.52 29.85
N MET A 41 -3.29 -25.55 28.96
CA MET A 41 -2.35 -25.65 27.86
C MET A 41 -0.94 -25.47 28.41
N GLU A 42 -0.13 -26.54 28.39
CA GLU A 42 1.28 -26.46 28.80
C GLU A 42 2.19 -26.07 27.64
N TYR A 43 1.85 -26.50 26.42
CA TYR A 43 2.68 -26.27 25.25
C TYR A 43 1.86 -26.18 23.96
N LYS A 44 2.26 -25.25 23.09
CA LYS A 44 1.65 -25.03 21.77
C LYS A 44 2.76 -24.87 20.74
N GLY A 45 2.75 -25.69 19.69
CA GLY A 45 3.87 -25.73 18.77
C GLY A 45 3.63 -26.47 17.46
N LEU A 46 4.68 -27.06 16.95
CA LEU A 46 4.74 -27.90 15.76
C LEU A 46 5.21 -29.29 16.19
N LEU A 47 4.70 -30.34 15.55
CA LEU A 47 5.27 -31.67 15.64
C LEU A 47 6.39 -31.75 14.64
N ALA A 48 7.52 -32.29 15.05
CA ALA A 48 8.54 -32.69 14.13
C ALA A 48 8.84 -34.18 14.27
N SER A 49 9.17 -34.81 13.16
CA SER A 49 9.66 -36.18 13.15
C SER A 49 10.77 -36.33 12.11
N GLY A 50 11.67 -37.28 12.33
CA GLY A 50 12.71 -37.62 11.36
C GLY A 50 12.17 -38.41 10.16
N ASN A 51 13.01 -38.60 9.14
CA ASN A 51 12.71 -39.52 8.06
C ASN A 51 12.81 -40.97 8.58
N ARG A 52 11.96 -41.86 8.08
CA ARG A 52 12.01 -43.30 8.39
C ARG A 52 13.28 -44.01 7.89
N PHE A 53 14.03 -43.34 7.01
CA PHE A 53 15.25 -43.88 6.38
C PHE A 53 16.55 -43.32 6.98
N ASP A 54 16.44 -42.37 7.91
CA ASP A 54 17.61 -41.80 8.58
C ASP A 54 17.97 -42.68 9.79
N ASN A 55 19.26 -42.73 10.17
CA ASN A 55 19.75 -43.53 11.30
C ASN A 55 19.30 -43.00 12.69
N GLY A 56 18.40 -42.02 12.73
CA GLY A 56 17.92 -41.34 13.92
C GLY A 56 16.66 -41.95 14.49
N ALA A 57 16.48 -41.81 15.80
CA ALA A 57 15.23 -42.20 16.44
C ALA A 57 14.06 -41.42 15.81
N SER A 58 13.17 -42.13 15.11
CA SER A 58 11.99 -41.61 14.40
C SER A 58 10.82 -41.25 15.34
N THR A 59 11.14 -40.85 16.57
CA THR A 59 10.13 -40.40 17.54
C THR A 59 9.70 -38.97 17.22
N TYR A 60 8.46 -38.65 17.56
CA TYR A 60 7.93 -37.31 17.38
C TYR A 60 8.41 -36.38 18.50
N ILE A 61 8.82 -35.16 18.15
CA ILE A 61 9.22 -34.11 19.08
C ILE A 61 8.35 -32.88 18.88
N CYS A 62 8.13 -32.12 19.95
CA CYS A 62 7.36 -30.88 19.89
C CYS A 62 8.32 -29.70 19.79
N ILE A 63 8.15 -28.86 18.77
CA ILE A 63 8.95 -27.67 18.46
C ILE A 63 8.08 -26.43 18.66
N ASP A 64 8.68 -25.32 19.09
CA ASP A 64 7.92 -24.13 19.43
C ASP A 64 7.18 -23.60 18.20
N GLN A 65 6.06 -22.90 18.42
CA GLN A 65 5.27 -22.29 17.35
C GLN A 65 6.13 -21.31 16.52
N ILE A 66 7.15 -20.72 17.13
CA ILE A 66 8.18 -19.91 16.49
C ILE A 66 9.54 -20.49 16.89
N PRO A 67 10.12 -21.40 16.10
CA PRO A 67 11.38 -22.04 16.45
C PRO A 67 12.55 -21.04 16.37
N ASP A 68 13.37 -21.04 17.42
CA ASP A 68 14.66 -20.35 17.43
C ASP A 68 15.72 -21.18 16.68
N VAL A 69 16.76 -20.51 16.18
CA VAL A 69 17.90 -21.12 15.49
C VAL A 69 19.18 -20.76 16.26
N LEU A 70 20.11 -21.71 16.39
CA LEU A 70 21.43 -21.43 16.97
C LEU A 70 22.30 -20.61 16.01
N GLU A 71 22.91 -19.52 16.51
CA GLU A 71 23.94 -18.79 15.76
C GLU A 71 25.17 -19.71 15.55
N GLY A 72 25.33 -20.21 14.33
CA GLY A 72 26.42 -21.13 13.95
C GLY A 72 25.95 -22.46 13.36
N GLY A 73 24.74 -22.91 13.70
CA GLY A 73 24.12 -24.12 13.15
C GLY A 73 23.34 -23.85 11.86
N VAL A 74 23.93 -23.09 10.94
CA VAL A 74 23.31 -22.69 9.65
C VAL A 74 23.86 -23.54 8.49
N GLN A 75 24.67 -24.54 8.81
CA GLN A 75 25.25 -25.45 7.83
C GLN A 75 24.46 -26.76 7.87
N ASP A 76 24.24 -27.31 6.69
CA ASP A 76 23.71 -28.66 6.55
C ASP A 76 24.83 -29.65 6.88
N ASP A 77 24.88 -30.06 8.14
CA ASP A 77 25.84 -31.06 8.62
C ASP A 77 25.40 -32.50 8.33
N ASN A 78 24.36 -32.70 7.49
CA ASN A 78 23.73 -34.00 7.24
C ASN A 78 23.39 -34.74 8.55
N GLY A 79 22.94 -33.98 9.55
CA GLY A 79 22.53 -34.47 10.85
C GLY A 79 21.11 -35.06 10.84
N TYR A 80 20.35 -34.82 11.91
CA TYR A 80 18.95 -35.25 11.99
C TYR A 80 18.01 -34.20 11.41
N ILE A 81 17.42 -34.51 10.24
CA ILE A 81 16.46 -33.63 9.56
C ILE A 81 15.08 -33.76 10.21
N LEU A 82 14.46 -32.61 10.52
CA LEU A 82 13.16 -32.53 11.19
C LEU A 82 12.06 -32.11 10.21
N PHE A 83 11.09 -32.99 9.96
CA PHE A 83 9.91 -32.70 9.14
C PHE A 83 8.77 -32.18 10.01
N LEU A 84 8.32 -30.95 9.73
CA LEU A 84 7.34 -30.24 10.55
C LEU A 84 5.90 -30.50 10.10
N SER A 85 5.04 -30.83 11.06
CA SER A 85 3.58 -30.86 10.96
C SER A 85 2.98 -29.97 12.04
N ARG A 86 1.95 -29.18 11.76
CA ARG A 86 1.28 -28.38 12.81
C ARG A 86 0.46 -29.28 13.73
N ILE A 87 0.71 -29.25 15.04
CA ILE A 87 -0.10 -29.98 16.05
C ILE A 87 -0.25 -29.18 17.36
N PHE A 88 -1.00 -29.73 18.31
CA PHE A 88 -1.14 -29.19 19.65
C PHE A 88 -1.05 -30.32 20.69
N VAL A 89 -0.52 -30.04 21.89
CA VAL A 89 -0.33 -31.02 22.98
C VAL A 89 -1.18 -30.59 24.18
N ASP A 90 -1.95 -31.51 24.75
CA ASP A 90 -2.96 -31.23 25.78
C ASP A 90 -2.57 -31.92 27.10
N LEU A 91 -2.72 -31.25 28.26
CA LEU A 91 -2.32 -31.84 29.54
C LEU A 91 -3.33 -31.63 30.67
N SER A 92 -3.47 -32.65 31.54
CA SER A 92 -4.31 -32.58 32.74
C SER A 92 -3.51 -32.03 33.92
N ARG A 93 -3.63 -30.70 34.10
CA ARG A 93 -3.28 -29.84 35.25
C ARG A 93 -1.83 -29.31 35.37
N ASP A 94 -1.77 -27.97 35.29
CA ASP A 94 -0.78 -26.97 35.74
C ASP A 94 0.73 -27.21 35.57
N LEU A 95 1.29 -26.51 34.57
CA LEU A 95 2.68 -26.04 34.52
C LEU A 95 2.74 -24.54 34.21
N ARG A 96 3.53 -23.81 35.00
CA ARG A 96 4.05 -22.49 34.64
C ARG A 96 5.49 -22.66 34.16
N CYS A 97 5.73 -22.60 32.85
CA CYS A 97 7.07 -22.33 32.36
C CYS A 97 7.35 -20.84 32.61
N ASN A 98 8.19 -20.57 33.61
CA ASN A 98 8.73 -19.24 33.80
C ASN A 98 9.86 -19.02 32.78
N LEU A 99 9.52 -18.60 31.56
CA LEU A 99 10.49 -18.02 30.62
C LEU A 99 10.70 -16.53 30.97
N ASN A 100 11.08 -16.24 32.21
CA ASN A 100 11.59 -14.91 32.54
C ASN A 100 13.09 -14.92 32.31
N GLU A 101 13.51 -14.08 31.35
CA GLU A 101 14.87 -13.62 31.12
C GLU A 101 15.93 -14.73 31.02
N LYS A 102 16.05 -15.32 29.83
CA LYS A 102 17.40 -15.55 29.32
C LYS A 102 18.00 -14.16 29.16
N GLU A 103 18.90 -13.75 30.05
CA GLU A 103 19.93 -12.77 29.71
C GLU A 103 20.61 -13.31 28.46
N ILE A 104 20.19 -12.79 27.31
CA ILE A 104 20.86 -13.00 26.05
C ILE A 104 22.19 -12.27 26.20
N HIS A 105 23.24 -13.00 26.56
CA HIS A 105 24.61 -12.58 26.30
C HIS A 105 24.88 -12.67 24.78
N SER A 106 24.07 -11.98 23.98
CA SER A 106 24.46 -11.55 22.65
C SER A 106 25.49 -10.46 22.87
N THR A 107 26.67 -10.62 22.29
CA THR A 107 27.66 -9.55 22.22
C THR A 107 26.94 -8.26 21.76
N PRO A 108 27.07 -7.11 22.47
CA PRO A 108 26.29 -5.90 22.18
C PRO A 108 26.61 -5.22 20.82
N ILE A 109 27.35 -5.90 19.95
CA ILE A 109 27.91 -5.35 18.72
C ILE A 109 26.99 -5.65 17.52
N THR A 110 26.28 -6.78 17.49
CA THR A 110 25.40 -7.16 16.36
C THR A 110 24.04 -6.47 16.41
N LEU A 111 23.40 -6.37 17.59
CA LEU A 111 22.09 -5.70 17.70
C LEU A 111 22.20 -4.18 17.52
N LYS A 112 23.25 -3.55 18.07
CA LYS A 112 23.48 -2.10 17.95
C LYS A 112 23.80 -1.70 16.51
N SER A 113 24.64 -2.47 15.81
CA SER A 113 24.94 -2.23 14.40
C SER A 113 23.75 -2.49 13.48
N ALA A 114 22.96 -3.55 13.73
CA ALA A 114 21.71 -3.81 13.02
C ALA A 114 20.69 -2.67 13.22
N MET A 115 20.50 -2.20 14.46
CA MET A 115 19.62 -1.08 14.76
C MET A 115 20.10 0.22 14.10
N GLU A 116 21.41 0.47 14.03
CA GLU A 116 21.95 1.68 13.39
C GLU A 116 21.78 1.66 11.87
N ASN A 117 21.97 0.52 11.22
CA ASN A 117 21.68 0.33 9.79
C ASN A 117 20.19 0.53 9.48
N ILE A 118 19.30 0.04 10.36
CA ILE A 118 17.86 0.25 10.25
C ILE A 118 17.53 1.74 10.43
N LYS A 119 18.11 2.42 11.42
CA LYS A 119 17.92 3.88 11.61
C LYS A 119 18.36 4.66 10.39
N GLN A 120 19.53 4.37 9.83
CA GLN A 120 20.02 5.04 8.61
C GLN A 120 19.08 4.81 7.42
N THR A 121 18.55 3.59 7.27
CA THR A 121 17.57 3.26 6.23
C THR A 121 16.26 4.02 6.43
N VAL A 122 15.78 4.14 7.67
CA VAL A 122 14.58 4.89 8.02
C VAL A 122 14.77 6.38 7.73
N VAL A 123 15.92 6.96 8.10
CA VAL A 123 16.26 8.37 7.82
C VAL A 123 16.37 8.62 6.32
N SER A 124 17.03 7.73 5.56
CA SER A 124 17.13 7.84 4.11
C SER A 124 15.75 7.80 3.45
N LYS A 125 14.90 6.84 3.82
CA LYS A 125 13.52 6.76 3.31
C LYS A 125 12.67 7.95 3.74
N SER A 126 12.82 8.45 4.96
CA SER A 126 12.06 9.62 5.43
C SER A 126 12.45 10.87 4.65
N THR A 127 13.74 11.08 4.34
CA THR A 127 14.17 12.22 3.50
C THR A 127 13.64 12.09 2.07
N LEU A 128 13.59 10.89 1.49
CA LEU A 128 13.00 10.67 0.16
C LEU A 128 11.50 11.00 0.15
N ILE A 129 10.76 10.55 1.18
CA ILE A 129 9.34 10.87 1.34
C ILE A 129 9.12 12.38 1.45
N GLN A 130 9.96 13.09 2.23
CA GLN A 130 9.87 14.55 2.33
C GLN A 130 10.15 15.24 0.99
N LYS A 131 11.17 14.81 0.25
CA LYS A 131 11.45 15.33 -1.10
C LYS A 131 10.28 15.08 -2.05
N GLN A 132 9.63 13.92 -1.97
CA GLN A 132 8.44 13.61 -2.77
C GLN A 132 7.25 14.50 -2.38
N LYS A 133 7.01 14.74 -1.08
CA LYS A 133 5.98 15.67 -0.60
C LYS A 133 6.18 17.08 -1.15
N ILE A 134 7.41 17.59 -1.18
CA ILE A 134 7.73 18.91 -1.75
C ILE A 134 7.43 18.94 -3.26
N LYS A 135 7.81 17.90 -4.00
CA LYS A 135 7.50 17.78 -5.43
C LYS A 135 5.98 17.80 -5.68
N ILE A 136 5.21 17.08 -4.86
CA ILE A 136 3.75 17.05 -4.96
C ILE A 136 3.15 18.43 -4.67
N ALA A 137 3.61 19.12 -3.62
CA ALA A 137 3.14 20.47 -3.30
C ALA A 137 3.42 21.46 -4.45
N ASN A 138 4.60 21.38 -5.06
CA ASN A 138 4.95 22.22 -6.21
C ASN A 138 4.06 21.93 -7.43
N LEU A 139 3.68 20.67 -7.66
CA LEU A 139 2.74 20.31 -8.73
C LEU A 139 1.34 20.87 -8.45
N GLN A 140 0.87 20.82 -7.21
CA GLN A 140 -0.43 21.39 -6.82
C GLN A 140 -0.49 22.91 -7.06
N ILE A 141 0.61 23.63 -6.80
CA ILE A 141 0.71 25.07 -7.11
C ILE A 141 0.54 25.31 -8.62
N LYS A 142 1.22 24.53 -9.47
CA LYS A 142 1.06 24.63 -10.94
C LYS A 142 -0.39 24.33 -11.37
N THR A 143 -1.06 23.39 -10.71
CA THR A 143 -2.48 23.11 -10.99
C THR A 143 -3.38 24.30 -10.67
N ALA A 144 -3.11 25.04 -9.59
CA ALA A 144 -3.84 26.25 -9.23
C ALA A 144 -3.62 27.40 -10.24
N GLU A 145 -2.39 27.55 -10.76
CA GLU A 145 -2.09 28.51 -11.83
C GLU A 145 -2.87 28.20 -13.11
N ILE A 146 -2.94 26.92 -13.50
CA ILE A 146 -3.73 26.48 -14.68
C ILE A 146 -5.22 26.78 -14.48
N ALA A 147 -5.77 26.57 -13.27
CA ALA A 147 -7.16 26.92 -12.97
C ALA A 147 -7.42 28.41 -13.16
N THR A 148 -6.47 29.27 -12.74
CA THR A 148 -6.55 30.72 -12.91
C THR A 148 -6.43 31.14 -14.38
N LEU A 149 -5.59 30.47 -15.17
CA LEU A 149 -5.51 30.71 -16.61
C LEU A 149 -6.81 30.31 -17.33
N LYS A 150 -7.45 29.22 -16.90
CA LYS A 150 -8.73 28.76 -17.45
C LYS A 150 -9.84 29.78 -17.22
N THR A 151 -9.92 30.41 -16.05
CA THR A 151 -10.92 31.46 -15.78
C THR A 151 -10.68 32.71 -16.63
N LYS A 152 -9.42 33.12 -16.81
CA LYS A 152 -9.07 34.23 -17.72
C LYS A 152 -9.48 33.93 -19.16
N LEU A 153 -9.26 32.70 -19.63
CA LEU A 153 -9.66 32.27 -20.96
C LEU A 153 -11.19 32.30 -21.13
N GLN A 154 -11.94 31.80 -20.14
CA GLN A 154 -13.41 31.90 -20.14
C GLN A 154 -13.90 33.36 -20.20
N GLN A 155 -13.23 34.26 -19.48
CA GLN A 155 -13.56 35.68 -19.52
C GLN A 155 -13.29 36.30 -20.90
N GLN A 156 -12.24 35.86 -21.60
CA GLN A 156 -12.01 36.26 -22.99
C GLN A 156 -13.09 35.74 -23.92
N THR A 157 -13.55 34.49 -23.75
CA THR A 157 -14.67 33.94 -24.52
C THR A 157 -15.94 34.78 -24.36
N ILE A 158 -16.26 35.23 -23.14
CA ILE A 158 -17.41 36.11 -22.89
C ILE A 158 -17.25 37.45 -23.60
N LYS A 159 -16.06 38.05 -23.57
CA LYS A 159 -15.79 39.32 -24.29
C LYS A 159 -16.00 39.16 -25.80
N ILE A 160 -15.52 38.05 -26.37
CA ILE A 160 -15.70 37.74 -27.80
C ILE A 160 -17.18 37.58 -28.13
N ALA A 161 -17.95 36.86 -27.32
CA ALA A 161 -19.39 36.70 -27.52
C ALA A 161 -20.13 38.05 -27.50
N ASN A 162 -19.77 38.95 -26.57
CA ASN A 162 -20.35 40.29 -26.51
C ASN A 162 -20.05 41.12 -27.76
N LEU A 163 -18.82 41.04 -28.29
CA LEU A 163 -18.46 41.72 -29.54
C LEU A 163 -19.25 41.15 -30.73
N GLN A 164 -19.46 39.83 -30.79
CA GLN A 164 -20.27 39.21 -31.84
C GLN A 164 -21.72 39.71 -31.82
N ILE A 165 -22.31 39.88 -30.63
CA ILE A 165 -23.65 40.47 -30.47
C ILE A 165 -23.69 41.89 -31.05
N GLN A 166 -22.72 42.74 -30.70
CA GLN A 166 -22.62 44.10 -31.26
C GLN A 166 -22.47 44.09 -32.79
N THR A 167 -21.72 43.12 -33.32
CA THR A 167 -21.54 42.99 -34.78
C THR A 167 -22.85 42.63 -35.48
N ALA A 168 -23.68 41.79 -34.86
CA ALA A 168 -25.01 41.42 -35.36
C ALA A 168 -26.00 42.61 -35.31
N GLU A 169 -25.95 43.43 -34.26
CA GLU A 169 -26.74 44.66 -34.16
C GLU A 169 -26.39 45.64 -35.28
N ILE A 170 -25.10 45.88 -35.53
CA ILE A 170 -24.63 46.74 -36.62
C ILE A 170 -25.11 46.22 -37.98
N ALA A 171 -25.03 44.91 -38.23
CA ALA A 171 -25.54 44.31 -39.47
C ALA A 171 -27.04 44.57 -39.65
N THR A 172 -27.81 44.48 -38.57
CA THR A 172 -29.27 44.73 -38.58
C THR A 172 -29.59 46.21 -38.82
N LEU A 173 -28.80 47.14 -38.27
CA LEU A 173 -28.97 48.56 -38.55
C LEU A 173 -28.64 48.89 -40.02
N LYS A 174 -27.62 48.25 -40.58
CA LYS A 174 -27.22 48.44 -41.98
C LYS A 174 -28.31 48.00 -42.96
N THR A 175 -29.02 46.90 -42.69
CA THR A 175 -30.16 46.47 -43.54
C THR A 175 -31.33 47.44 -43.45
N LYS A 176 -31.63 47.97 -42.26
CA LYS A 176 -32.67 49.00 -42.08
C LYS A 176 -32.35 50.29 -42.85
N LEU A 177 -31.07 50.68 -42.94
CA LEU A 177 -30.62 51.82 -43.75
C LEU A 177 -30.65 51.55 -45.26
N GLN A 178 -30.49 50.29 -45.68
CA GLN A 178 -30.54 49.92 -47.09
C GLN A 178 -31.91 50.22 -47.71
N GLN A 179 -33.00 50.00 -46.98
CA GLN A 179 -34.38 50.24 -47.42
C GLN A 179 -34.64 51.67 -47.94
N PRO A 180 -34.47 52.73 -47.14
CA PRO A 180 -34.70 54.10 -47.60
C PRO A 180 -33.69 54.52 -48.69
N THR A 181 -32.49 53.93 -48.71
CA THR A 181 -31.50 54.19 -49.76
C THR A 181 -31.98 53.69 -51.14
N THR A 182 -32.55 52.49 -51.19
CA THR A 182 -33.16 51.94 -52.42
C THR A 182 -34.43 52.68 -52.83
N GLU A 183 -35.23 53.10 -51.85
CA GLU A 183 -36.47 53.84 -52.10
C GLU A 183 -36.19 55.23 -52.68
N LEU A 184 -35.19 55.94 -52.14
CA LEU A 184 -34.73 57.23 -52.65
C LEU A 184 -34.16 57.09 -54.08
N ALA A 185 -33.36 56.05 -54.34
CA ALA A 185 -32.81 55.79 -55.68
C ALA A 185 -33.92 55.57 -56.72
N ASN A 186 -34.95 54.78 -56.37
CA ASN A 186 -36.08 54.55 -57.25
C ASN A 186 -36.87 55.84 -57.53
N LEU A 187 -37.17 56.64 -56.49
CA LEU A 187 -37.86 57.92 -56.64
C LEU A 187 -37.11 58.89 -57.56
N GLN A 188 -35.78 58.91 -57.46
CA GLN A 188 -34.93 59.78 -58.26
C GLN A 188 -34.92 59.36 -59.74
N ILE A 189 -34.95 58.05 -60.01
CA ILE A 189 -35.11 57.50 -61.37
C ILE A 189 -36.47 57.89 -61.96
N THR A 190 -37.57 57.71 -61.21
CA THR A 190 -38.92 58.05 -61.67
C THR A 190 -39.04 59.53 -62.03
N LYS A 191 -38.52 60.41 -61.17
CA LYS A 191 -38.54 61.85 -61.41
C LYS A 191 -37.70 62.26 -62.63
N SER A 192 -36.57 61.58 -62.85
CA SER A 192 -35.71 61.80 -64.03
C SER A 192 -36.42 61.38 -65.32
N ALA A 193 -37.19 60.30 -65.30
CA ALA A 193 -37.97 59.84 -66.44
C ALA A 193 -39.16 60.76 -66.76
N GLU A 194 -39.86 61.28 -65.75
CA GLU A 194 -40.93 62.28 -65.93
C GLU A 194 -40.41 63.57 -66.57
N VAL A 195 -39.24 64.07 -66.12
CA VAL A 195 -38.62 65.27 -66.70
C VAL A 195 -38.24 65.07 -68.16
N ALA A 196 -37.70 63.89 -68.53
CA ALA A 196 -37.35 63.58 -69.92
C ALA A 196 -38.57 63.53 -70.85
N ASN A 197 -39.73 63.06 -70.36
CA ASN A 197 -40.97 63.02 -71.14
C ASN A 197 -41.61 64.40 -71.36
N LEU A 198 -41.32 65.40 -70.51
CA LEU A 198 -41.82 66.77 -70.66
C LEU A 198 -40.99 67.61 -71.65
N GLN A 199 -39.85 67.09 -72.13
CA GLN A 199 -38.94 67.78 -73.05
C GLN A 199 -39.06 67.33 -74.52
N ASN A 200 -39.99 66.40 -74.82
CA ASN A 200 -40.35 65.94 -76.17
C ASN A 200 -41.79 66.36 -76.51
#